data_AF-A0A497J0Y9-F1
#
_entry.id   AF-A0A497J0Y9-F1
#
_cell.length_a   1.000
_cell.length_b   1.000
_cell.length_c   1.000
_cell.angle_alpha   90.00
_cell.angle_beta   90.00
_cell.angle_gamma   90.00
#
_symmetry.space_group_name_H-M   'P 1'
#
loop_
_entity.id
_entity.type
_entity.pdbx_description
1 polymer ?
#
loop_
_entity_poly.entity_id
_entity_poly.type
_entity_poly.pdbx_seq_one_letter_code
_entity_poly.pdbx_strand_id
1 'polypeptide(L)'
;MELCGWAVKETRNILNSLHEKGEVIKVVVEGRAHTQWLLSEDLESLSSIETSPEEPGLVRILFNDDVLLLGYYKRLERTFGFRWRYPQLSKGEYLRPAILFSNEIIGELTLQLYSSSPKMIAEKLVIRKEFAEESVVEKVIKELERISIFAGKELDVRFNLRSEL
;
A
#
# COMPACT_ATOMS: atom_id res chain seq x y z
N MET A 1 5.21 0.08 23.47
CA MET A 1 5.51 0.74 22.20
C MET A 1 4.36 1.69 21.94
N GLU A 2 4.54 2.94 22.32
CA GLU A 2 3.54 4.00 22.19
C GLU A 2 3.64 4.52 20.75
N LEU A 3 2.59 4.32 19.95
CA LEU A 3 2.59 4.75 18.54
C LEU A 3 2.13 6.20 18.36
N CYS A 4 1.69 6.86 19.43
CA CYS A 4 1.20 8.25 19.40
C CYS A 4 1.42 9.02 20.72
N GLY A 5 2.27 8.53 21.62
CA GLY A 5 2.65 9.23 22.87
C GLY A 5 1.63 9.17 24.02
N TRP A 6 0.61 8.32 23.93
CA TRP A 6 -0.38 8.09 24.99
C TRP A 6 -0.25 6.68 25.58
N ALA A 7 -0.54 6.53 26.87
CA ALA A 7 -0.57 5.23 27.50
C ALA A 7 -1.76 4.41 26.99
N VAL A 8 -1.55 3.11 26.74
CA VAL A 8 -2.58 2.18 26.23
C VAL A 8 -3.88 2.22 27.06
N LYS A 9 -3.75 2.40 28.38
CA LYS A 9 -4.89 2.51 29.30
C LYS A 9 -5.72 3.77 29.05
N GLU A 10 -5.06 4.91 28.82
CA GLU A 10 -5.72 6.18 28.56
C GLU A 10 -6.44 6.15 27.21
N THR A 11 -5.77 5.63 26.17
CA THR A 11 -6.39 5.42 24.86
C THR A 11 -7.66 4.55 24.97
N ARG A 12 -7.62 3.48 25.77
CA ARG A 12 -8.79 2.61 25.97
C ARG A 12 -9.94 3.34 26.68
N ASN A 13 -9.64 4.15 27.69
CA ASN A 13 -10.66 4.92 28.40
C ASN A 13 -11.33 5.94 27.48
N ILE A 14 -10.55 6.64 26.65
CA ILE A 14 -11.06 7.58 25.65
C ILE A 14 -11.98 6.86 24.67
N LEU A 15 -11.53 5.74 24.09
CA LEU A 15 -12.32 4.97 23.14
C LEU A 15 -13.64 4.45 23.73
N ASN A 16 -13.64 4.00 24.99
CA ASN A 16 -14.88 3.62 25.67
C ASN A 16 -15.84 4.80 25.85
N SER A 17 -15.34 5.99 26.22
CA SER A 17 -16.19 7.18 26.34
C SER A 17 -16.77 7.61 25.00
N LEU A 18 -15.98 7.57 23.92
CA LEU A 18 -16.46 7.85 22.56
C LEU A 18 -17.49 6.81 22.10
N HIS A 19 -17.35 5.56 22.52
CA HIS A 19 -18.31 4.51 22.24
C HIS A 19 -19.65 4.75 22.90
N GLU A 20 -19.64 5.14 24.19
CA GLU A 20 -20.86 5.49 24.94
C GLU A 20 -21.60 6.67 24.30
N LYS A 21 -20.87 7.58 23.65
CA LYS A 21 -21.43 8.71 22.89
C LYS A 21 -21.90 8.33 21.47
N GLY A 22 -21.64 7.11 21.03
CA GLY A 22 -21.95 6.66 19.68
C GLY A 22 -21.04 7.24 18.60
N GLU A 23 -19.89 7.83 18.93
CA GLU A 23 -18.93 8.39 17.96
C GLU A 23 -18.04 7.31 17.34
N VAL A 24 -17.76 6.25 18.09
CA VAL A 24 -17.00 5.08 17.60
C VAL A 24 -17.74 3.78 17.93
N ILE A 25 -17.46 2.74 17.15
CA ILE A 25 -17.97 1.39 17.32
C ILE A 25 -16.84 0.37 17.35
N LYS A 26 -17.13 -0.76 18.00
CA LYS A 26 -16.27 -1.94 17.99
C LYS A 26 -16.70 -2.83 16.84
N VAL A 27 -15.76 -3.18 15.96
CA VAL A 27 -15.99 -4.08 14.84
C VAL A 27 -15.08 -5.29 14.90
N VAL A 28 -15.59 -6.42 14.44
CA VAL A 28 -14.80 -7.63 14.21
C VAL A 28 -14.45 -7.65 12.74
N VAL A 29 -13.15 -7.68 12.43
CA VAL A 29 -12.67 -7.80 11.06
C VAL A 29 -12.31 -9.26 10.81
N GLU A 30 -12.83 -9.84 9.74
CA GLU A 30 -12.53 -11.22 9.37
C GLU A 30 -10.99 -11.43 9.24
N GLY A 31 -10.51 -12.58 9.72
CA GLY A 31 -9.07 -12.88 9.75
C GLY A 31 -8.26 -12.10 10.80
N ARG A 32 -8.89 -11.34 11.70
CA ARG A 32 -8.23 -10.65 12.82
C ARG A 32 -8.66 -11.20 14.18
N ALA A 33 -7.68 -11.47 15.03
CA ALA A 33 -7.92 -11.97 16.38
C ALA A 33 -8.44 -10.91 17.38
N HIS A 34 -8.38 -9.62 17.02
CA HIS A 34 -8.71 -8.53 17.93
C HIS A 34 -9.76 -7.62 17.33
N THR A 35 -10.72 -7.23 18.17
CA THR A 35 -11.70 -6.18 17.89
C THR A 35 -11.00 -4.88 17.52
N GLN A 36 -11.46 -4.25 16.44
CA GLN A 36 -10.98 -2.96 15.99
C GLN A 36 -11.99 -1.88 16.37
N TRP A 37 -11.53 -0.63 16.40
CA TRP A 37 -12.37 0.54 16.61
C TRP A 37 -12.54 1.27 15.27
N LEU A 38 -13.74 1.75 15.01
CA LEU A 38 -14.11 2.47 13.79
C LEU A 38 -14.98 3.67 14.16
N LEU A 39 -14.91 4.77 13.41
CA LEU A 39 -15.89 5.86 13.53
C LEU A 39 -17.28 5.34 13.13
N SER A 40 -18.31 5.69 13.90
CA SER A 40 -19.66 5.18 13.64
C SER A 40 -20.19 5.58 12.26
N GLU A 41 -19.83 6.78 11.79
CA GLU A 41 -20.25 7.32 10.49
C GLU A 41 -19.66 6.55 9.29
N ASP A 42 -18.50 5.90 9.47
CA ASP A 42 -17.82 5.17 8.40
C ASP A 42 -18.38 3.76 8.21
N LEU A 43 -19.21 3.25 9.14
CA LEU A 43 -19.67 1.86 9.11
C LEU A 43 -20.42 1.52 7.83
N GLU A 44 -21.37 2.36 7.42
CA GLU A 44 -22.21 2.09 6.25
C GLU A 44 -21.38 2.09 4.97
N SER A 45 -20.52 3.09 4.79
CA SER A 45 -19.56 3.20 3.69
C SER A 45 -18.67 1.96 3.61
N LEU A 46 -17.99 1.59 4.70
CA LEU A 46 -17.11 0.43 4.71
C LEU A 46 -17.84 -0.90 4.51
N SER A 47 -19.05 -1.04 5.01
CA SER A 47 -19.86 -2.26 4.82
C SER A 47 -20.31 -2.41 3.36
N SER A 48 -20.42 -1.30 2.63
CA SER A 48 -20.75 -1.31 1.19
C SER A 48 -19.57 -1.65 0.28
N ILE A 49 -18.33 -1.61 0.77
CA ILE A 49 -17.13 -1.88 -0.05
C ILE A 49 -17.12 -3.32 -0.58
N GLU A 50 -17.66 -4.29 0.16
CA GLU A 50 -17.83 -5.67 -0.34
C GLU A 50 -18.70 -5.75 -1.60
N THR A 51 -19.59 -4.77 -1.81
CA THR A 51 -20.58 -4.80 -2.89
C THR A 51 -20.16 -4.05 -4.16
N SER A 52 -19.06 -3.30 -4.14
CA SER A 52 -18.56 -2.60 -5.32
C SER A 52 -17.06 -2.29 -5.18
N PRO A 53 -16.13 -3.08 -5.78
CA PRO A 53 -14.77 -2.59 -5.94
C PRO A 53 -14.84 -1.32 -6.80
N GLU A 54 -14.48 -0.18 -6.22
CA GLU A 54 -14.62 1.15 -6.84
C GLU A 54 -13.94 1.28 -8.22
N GLU A 55 -13.07 0.34 -8.58
CA GLU A 55 -12.77 -0.02 -9.96
C GLU A 55 -12.02 -1.36 -9.92
N PRO A 56 -12.52 -2.45 -10.54
CA PRO A 56 -11.78 -3.70 -10.57
C PRO A 56 -10.39 -3.49 -11.20
N GLY A 57 -9.37 -3.77 -10.39
CA GLY A 57 -7.97 -3.68 -10.79
C GLY A 57 -7.39 -2.27 -10.81
N LEU A 58 -7.76 -1.41 -9.86
CA LEU A 58 -7.02 -0.18 -9.59
C LEU A 58 -5.54 -0.49 -9.27
N VAL A 59 -4.59 0.19 -9.91
CA VAL A 59 -3.16 0.06 -9.58
C VAL A 59 -2.65 1.31 -8.89
N ARG A 60 -1.89 1.12 -7.81
CA ARG A 60 -1.13 2.18 -7.13
C ARG A 60 0.29 1.72 -6.83
N ILE A 61 1.24 2.65 -6.94
CA ILE A 61 2.63 2.42 -6.57
C ILE A 61 2.87 3.08 -5.21
N LEU A 62 3.14 2.26 -4.19
CA LEU A 62 3.34 2.71 -2.82
C LEU A 62 4.83 2.85 -2.53
N PHE A 63 5.30 4.07 -2.28
CA PHE A 63 6.69 4.31 -1.92
C PHE A 63 7.01 3.81 -0.50
N ASN A 64 8.30 3.62 -0.19
CA ASN A 64 8.73 3.00 1.07
C ASN A 64 8.25 3.72 2.33
N ASP A 65 8.02 5.02 2.21
CA ASP A 65 7.53 5.94 3.24
C ASP A 65 6.01 6.15 3.20
N ASP A 66 5.30 5.40 2.34
CA ASP A 66 3.84 5.41 2.32
C ASP A 66 3.28 4.93 3.66
N VAL A 67 2.30 5.66 4.19
CA VAL A 67 1.66 5.39 5.48
C VAL A 67 1.00 4.02 5.54
N LEU A 68 0.60 3.45 4.39
CA LEU A 68 0.07 2.10 4.32
C LEU A 68 1.13 1.03 4.58
N LEU A 69 2.40 1.31 4.25
CA LEU A 69 3.53 0.40 4.44
C LEU A 69 4.20 0.61 5.81
N LEU A 70 4.33 1.88 6.23
CA LEU A 70 4.94 2.26 7.49
C LEU A 70 4.10 1.74 8.68
N GLY A 71 4.66 0.77 9.43
CA GLY A 71 4.03 0.17 10.61
C GLY A 71 3.21 -1.09 10.34
N TYR A 72 2.84 -1.35 9.09
CA TYR A 72 2.03 -2.52 8.72
C TYR A 72 2.76 -3.56 7.88
N TYR A 73 4.00 -3.33 7.44
CA TYR A 73 4.72 -4.27 6.56
C TYR A 73 4.71 -5.74 7.03
N LYS A 74 4.96 -6.04 8.31
CA LYS A 74 4.88 -7.43 8.84
C LYS A 74 3.47 -8.00 8.79
N ARG A 75 2.47 -7.14 9.00
CA ARG A 75 1.06 -7.51 8.95
C ARG A 75 0.62 -7.75 7.51
N LEU A 76 1.07 -6.93 6.57
CA LEU A 76 0.86 -7.10 5.13
C LEU A 76 1.55 -8.38 4.63
N GLU A 77 2.81 -8.61 4.99
CA GLU A 77 3.55 -9.85 4.67
C GLU A 77 2.80 -11.08 5.17
N ARG A 78 2.29 -11.09 6.41
CA ARG A 78 1.48 -12.22 6.91
C ARG A 78 0.14 -12.38 6.22
N THR A 79 -0.48 -11.27 5.81
CA THR A 79 -1.82 -11.29 5.21
C THR A 79 -1.75 -11.74 3.75
N PHE A 80 -0.72 -11.31 3.02
CA PHE A 80 -0.62 -11.50 1.56
C PHE A 80 0.55 -12.39 1.13
N GLY A 81 1.36 -12.89 2.07
CA GLY A 81 2.46 -13.83 1.82
C GLY A 81 3.69 -13.24 1.14
N PHE A 82 3.70 -11.94 0.80
CA PHE A 82 4.80 -11.32 0.07
C PHE A 82 5.92 -10.88 1.00
N ARG A 83 7.13 -11.41 0.77
CA ARG A 83 8.32 -11.09 1.57
C ARG A 83 8.78 -9.66 1.28
N TRP A 84 8.28 -8.71 2.05
CA TRP A 84 8.62 -7.30 1.91
C TRP A 84 10.04 -7.03 2.43
N ARG A 85 10.95 -6.61 1.55
CA ARG A 85 12.28 -6.13 1.96
C ARG A 85 12.26 -4.61 1.94
N TYR A 86 12.17 -4.00 3.13
CA TYR A 86 12.34 -2.56 3.26
C TYR A 86 13.71 -2.17 2.67
N PRO A 87 13.77 -1.37 1.60
CA PRO A 87 15.03 -0.90 1.08
C PRO A 87 15.59 0.06 2.11
N GLN A 88 16.66 -0.34 2.81
CA GLN A 88 17.50 0.66 3.45
C GLN A 88 17.99 1.55 2.32
N LEU A 89 17.67 2.84 2.38
CA LEU A 89 18.13 3.86 1.45
C LEU A 89 19.67 3.91 1.51
N SER A 90 20.34 3.01 0.79
CA SER A 90 21.76 3.12 0.56
C SER A 90 21.94 4.17 -0.53
N LYS A 91 22.27 5.39 -0.10
CA LYS A 91 22.71 6.50 -0.97
C LYS A 91 21.78 6.87 -2.14
N GLY A 92 20.45 6.87 -1.94
CA GLY A 92 19.53 7.60 -2.83
C GLY A 92 19.46 7.16 -4.30
N GLU A 93 19.89 5.93 -4.62
CA GLU A 93 20.00 5.46 -6.01
C GLU A 93 18.81 4.61 -6.47
N TYR A 94 18.21 3.82 -5.57
CA TYR A 94 17.15 2.87 -5.92
C TYR A 94 16.03 2.84 -4.87
N LEU A 95 14.81 3.05 -5.35
CA LEU A 95 13.57 2.84 -4.61
C LEU A 95 13.01 1.47 -4.97
N ARG A 96 12.37 0.80 -4.02
CA ARG A 96 11.64 -0.46 -4.29
C ARG A 96 10.17 -0.35 -3.86
N PRO A 97 9.37 0.47 -4.57
CA PRO A 97 8.00 0.69 -4.18
C PRO A 97 7.13 -0.54 -4.44
N ALA A 98 6.04 -0.67 -3.66
CA ALA A 98 5.08 -1.76 -3.77
C ALA A 98 4.10 -1.52 -4.92
N ILE A 99 3.61 -2.59 -5.50
CA ILE A 99 2.45 -2.54 -6.40
C ILE A 99 1.22 -2.99 -5.62
N LEU A 100 0.31 -2.06 -5.37
CA LEU A 100 -1.03 -2.34 -4.89
C LEU A 100 -1.96 -2.52 -6.10
N PHE A 101 -2.67 -3.64 -6.14
CA PHE A 101 -3.70 -3.93 -7.13
C PHE A 101 -5.02 -4.18 -6.39
N SER A 102 -6.00 -3.31 -6.61
CA SER A 102 -7.22 -3.21 -5.82
C SER A 102 -6.86 -3.10 -4.33
N ASN A 103 -6.97 -4.20 -3.57
CA ASN A 103 -6.73 -4.23 -2.13
C ASN A 103 -5.53 -5.13 -1.74
N GLU A 104 -4.76 -5.60 -2.72
CA GLU A 104 -3.71 -6.58 -2.51
C GLU A 104 -2.36 -6.11 -3.04
N ILE A 105 -1.30 -6.35 -2.27
CA ILE A 105 0.07 -6.11 -2.73
C ILE A 105 0.48 -7.29 -3.61
N ILE A 106 0.70 -7.02 -4.89
CA ILE A 106 0.97 -8.05 -5.89
C ILE A 106 2.43 -8.14 -6.30
N GLY A 107 3.27 -7.19 -5.88
CA GLY A 107 4.65 -7.13 -6.33
C GLY A 107 5.41 -5.88 -5.90
N GLU A 108 6.57 -5.69 -6.50
CA GLU A 108 7.47 -4.56 -6.28
C GLU A 108 8.14 -4.11 -7.58
N LEU A 109 8.54 -2.83 -7.62
CA LEU A 109 9.38 -2.26 -8.67
C LEU A 109 10.81 -2.05 -8.19
N THR A 110 11.75 -1.94 -9.10
CA THR A 110 13.04 -1.28 -8.90
C THR A 110 13.02 0.02 -9.70
N LEU A 111 13.01 1.14 -9.00
CA LEU A 111 12.85 2.48 -9.57
C LEU A 111 14.06 3.34 -9.23
N GLN A 112 14.74 3.88 -10.23
CA GLN A 112 15.77 4.89 -10.04
C GLN A 112 15.13 6.27 -10.12
N LEU A 113 15.21 7.02 -9.03
CA LEU A 113 14.64 8.35 -8.91
C LEU A 113 15.65 9.30 -8.27
N TYR A 114 16.58 9.79 -9.08
CA TYR A 114 17.57 10.77 -8.65
C TYR A 114 16.99 12.17 -8.70
N SER A 115 17.20 12.96 -7.62
CA SER A 115 16.79 14.37 -7.60
C SER A 115 17.46 15.17 -8.72
N SER A 116 18.74 14.90 -9.00
CA SER A 116 19.55 15.59 -10.01
C SER A 116 19.34 15.12 -11.46
N SER A 117 18.65 13.98 -11.68
CA SER A 117 18.40 13.46 -13.02
C SER A 117 17.08 13.97 -13.59
N PRO A 118 16.98 14.30 -14.88
CA PRO A 118 15.69 14.56 -15.52
C PRO A 118 14.87 13.27 -15.74
N LYS A 119 15.45 12.09 -15.49
CA LYS A 119 14.83 10.80 -15.77
C LYS A 119 14.36 10.09 -14.51
N MET A 120 13.26 9.37 -14.64
CA MET A 120 12.78 8.33 -13.74
C MET A 120 12.87 6.99 -14.48
N ILE A 121 13.69 6.07 -13.98
CA ILE A 121 13.96 4.80 -14.69
C ILE A 121 13.31 3.66 -13.92
N ALA A 122 12.35 2.97 -14.54
CA ALA A 122 11.73 1.78 -14.00
C ALA A 122 12.46 0.54 -14.56
N GLU A 123 13.34 -0.04 -13.75
CA GLU A 123 14.33 -1.02 -14.20
C GLU A 123 13.83 -2.47 -14.14
N LYS A 124 13.15 -2.81 -13.04
CA LYS A 124 12.63 -4.17 -12.82
C LYS A 124 11.21 -4.09 -12.27
N LEU A 125 10.34 -4.98 -12.75
CA LEU A 125 9.03 -5.26 -12.18
C LEU A 125 9.03 -6.74 -11.76
N VAL A 126 8.67 -7.01 -10.50
CA VAL A 126 8.46 -8.36 -9.97
C VAL A 126 7.03 -8.43 -9.47
N ILE A 127 6.22 -9.29 -10.06
CA ILE A 127 4.81 -9.50 -9.71
C ILE A 127 4.55 -10.98 -9.53
N ARG A 128 3.63 -11.32 -8.63
CA ARG A 128 3.18 -12.69 -8.42
C ARG A 128 2.54 -13.23 -9.70
N LYS A 129 2.77 -14.51 -9.97
CA LYS A 129 2.38 -15.18 -11.21
C LYS A 129 0.91 -15.04 -11.56
N GLU A 130 0.01 -15.11 -10.58
CA GLU A 130 -1.43 -15.00 -10.77
C GLU A 130 -1.90 -13.59 -11.14
N PHE A 131 -1.02 -12.57 -11.07
CA PHE A 131 -1.26 -11.21 -11.53
C PHE A 131 -0.37 -10.83 -12.73
N ALA A 132 0.39 -11.78 -13.28
CA ALA A 132 1.34 -11.54 -14.38
C ALA A 132 0.66 -11.47 -15.76
N GLU A 133 -0.44 -10.73 -15.84
CA GLU A 133 -1.18 -10.46 -17.06
C GLU A 133 -0.74 -9.13 -17.68
N GLU A 134 -0.80 -9.04 -19.01
CA GLU A 134 -0.43 -7.84 -19.75
C GLU A 134 -1.26 -6.62 -19.34
N SER A 135 -2.56 -6.83 -19.09
CA SER A 135 -3.49 -5.80 -18.61
C SER A 135 -3.06 -5.17 -17.27
N VAL A 136 -2.47 -5.94 -16.37
CA VAL A 136 -1.98 -5.45 -15.07
C VAL A 136 -0.70 -4.63 -15.28
N VAL A 137 0.19 -5.10 -16.15
CA VAL A 137 1.44 -4.41 -16.45
C VAL A 137 1.20 -3.08 -17.15
N GLU A 138 0.25 -3.01 -18.08
CA GLU A 138 -0.18 -1.75 -18.70
C GLU A 138 -0.68 -0.74 -17.65
N LYS A 139 -1.43 -1.19 -16.65
CA LYS A 139 -1.90 -0.32 -15.56
C LYS A 139 -0.74 0.15 -14.66
N VAL A 140 0.25 -0.70 -14.39
CA VAL A 140 1.48 -0.29 -13.69
C VAL A 140 2.24 0.77 -14.48
N ILE A 141 2.35 0.63 -15.80
CA ILE A 141 3.02 1.61 -16.67
C ILE A 141 2.25 2.94 -16.66
N LYS A 142 0.92 2.93 -16.80
CA LYS A 142 0.10 4.15 -16.69
C LYS A 142 0.27 4.87 -15.36
N GLU A 143 0.37 4.12 -14.27
CA GLU A 143 0.63 4.71 -12.95
C GLU A 143 2.05 5.29 -12.83
N LEU A 144 3.06 4.65 -13.44
CA LEU A 144 4.41 5.21 -13.56
C LEU A 144 4.42 6.50 -14.38
N GLU A 145 3.68 6.58 -15.48
CA GLU A 145 3.55 7.81 -16.28
C GLU A 145 2.93 8.94 -15.46
N ARG A 146 1.87 8.65 -14.70
CA ARG A 146 1.26 9.62 -13.79
C ARG A 146 2.28 10.15 -12.78
N ILE A 147 3.06 9.26 -12.17
CA ILE A 147 4.11 9.62 -11.20
C ILE A 147 5.23 10.43 -11.87
N SER A 148 5.63 10.08 -13.10
CA SER A 148 6.70 10.79 -13.82
C SER A 148 6.30 12.23 -14.15
N ILE A 149 5.05 12.44 -14.59
CA ILE A 149 4.47 13.76 -14.83
C ILE A 149 4.50 14.58 -13.54
N PHE A 150 4.03 14.00 -12.43
CA PHE A 150 4.04 14.68 -11.13
C PHE A 150 5.46 15.03 -10.67
N ALA A 151 6.42 14.13 -10.86
CA ALA A 151 7.82 14.34 -10.51
C ALA A 151 8.55 15.30 -11.46
N GLY A 152 7.93 15.72 -12.58
CA GLY A 152 8.56 16.51 -13.62
C GLY A 152 9.73 15.80 -14.32
N LYS A 153 9.61 14.48 -14.51
CA LYS A 153 10.68 13.63 -15.07
C LYS A 153 10.20 12.84 -16.28
N GLU A 154 11.13 12.58 -17.19
CA GLU A 154 10.94 11.66 -18.31
C GLU A 154 10.98 10.21 -17.80
N LEU A 155 9.95 9.43 -18.14
CA LEU A 155 9.88 8.01 -17.77
C LEU A 155 10.66 7.16 -18.78
N ASP A 156 11.51 6.28 -18.26
CA ASP A 156 12.23 5.25 -19.01
C ASP A 156 11.88 3.87 -18.43
N VAL A 157 11.03 3.11 -19.12
CA VAL A 157 10.62 1.76 -18.71
C VAL A 157 11.52 0.73 -19.39
N ARG A 158 12.25 -0.06 -18.59
CA ARG A 158 13.22 -1.04 -19.10
C ARG A 158 12.86 -2.49 -18.81
N PHE A 159 11.83 -2.73 -18.01
CA PHE A 159 11.35 -4.07 -17.76
C PHE A 159 10.39 -4.53 -18.87
N ASN A 160 10.44 -5.81 -19.18
CA ASN A 160 9.41 -6.53 -19.93
C ASN A 160 8.70 -7.49 -18.98
N LEU A 161 7.52 -8.00 -19.34
CA LEU A 161 6.87 -9.10 -18.63
C LEU A 161 7.85 -10.27 -18.45
N ARG A 162 8.38 -10.40 -17.24
CA ARG A 162 9.12 -11.57 -16.79
C ARG A 162 8.40 -12.05 -15.54
N SER A 163 7.56 -13.08 -15.70
CA SER A 163 7.03 -13.83 -14.58
C SER A 163 8.20 -14.50 -13.88
N GLU A 164 8.68 -13.96 -12.77
CA GLU A 164 9.62 -14.65 -11.89
C GLU A 164 8.87 -15.07 -10.62
N LEU A 165 8.74 -16.39 -10.46
CA LEU A 165 8.19 -17.19 -9.35
C LEU A 165 6.65 -17.40 -9.38
#